data_AF-A0A970WUJ1-F1
#
_entry.id   AF-A0A970WUJ1-F1
#
_cell.length_a   1.000
_cell.length_b   1.000
_cell.length_c   1.000
_cell.angle_alpha   90.00
_cell.angle_beta   90.00
_cell.angle_gamma   90.00
#
_symmetry.space_group_name_H-M   'P 1'
#
loop_
_entity.id
_entity.type
_entity.pdbx_description
1 polymer ?
#
loop_
_entity_poly.entity_id
_entity_poly.type
_entity_poly.pdbx_seq_one_letter_code
_entity_poly.pdbx_strand_id
1 'polypeptide(L)'
;MSFKIFTLQLTGKIGNAEKIEAARKKLEQTYHAFLEAECSAELERFRELEKWVASGIPDQRKRELQAEVFKGSLEYNQLREYENLKKNKSFTDYFKVEGSPELTRFLRVDGSDKLKNYWEMKDYAEGEYLQEQREILSQRYAGSAEERLVKELAQLKKNKSIAAYFRLKDSLALKKHLEFANSDKLKRFLELKNVPKTAKEARKAFALMKQDPEIRQFFRMEKSQDLKHYRKMEGRHVLERYEELIRETGKDAFRQRIAWLKDPKKLEKSDSWKKFLRFKELEKSSDIVFYKKFKKSPLYRNYLDVKDSFDLARYNELKKLIASPEFLKRKAWLEDVHKWEKSEEYAGLEELERLRKHPKVVLYNKYKDAADFDFLKNWEVSFRDTFEGSEVSPRLWTFNTLWAERLLQDRYSQQGDLQGYTGGKNCMVRHGKLVVQVKKEKTAGKQWQPTVGFVPVDFGYSSDLLSTINSFWQKEGIFEAKIKFSPFREVVSSCHLLGEEPSPQITLLEMGPECRMGVLSMVDSGKPVFKGIGIKNLKPGKFYLFRVEWEGSRFTWKINDQVVFETHLTKPDAAFHLNLASVVVSEIAASRLPMGFETDWISCYRRKTV
;
A
#
# COMPACT_ATOMS: atom_id res chain seq x y z
N MET A 1 -25.19 -48.57 68.47
CA MET A 1 -24.18 -47.55 68.12
C MET A 1 -23.66 -47.82 66.71
N SER A 2 -23.48 -46.80 65.86
CA SER A 2 -22.96 -46.99 64.49
C SER A 2 -21.45 -46.78 64.42
N PHE A 3 -20.70 -47.83 64.12
CA PHE A 3 -19.25 -47.77 63.89
C PHE A 3 -18.89 -46.95 62.65
N LYS A 4 -19.81 -46.89 61.66
CA LYS A 4 -19.64 -46.16 60.40
C LYS A 4 -19.49 -44.65 60.62
N ILE A 5 -20.39 -44.03 61.38
CA ILE A 5 -20.34 -42.58 61.65
C ILE A 5 -19.07 -42.20 62.41
N PHE A 6 -18.70 -42.99 63.42
CA PHE A 6 -17.47 -42.79 64.18
C PHE A 6 -16.22 -42.83 63.29
N THR A 7 -16.13 -43.84 62.42
CA THR A 7 -15.00 -43.99 61.48
C THR A 7 -14.94 -42.84 60.47
N LEU A 8 -16.07 -42.43 59.90
CA LEU A 8 -16.13 -41.30 58.96
C LEU A 8 -15.73 -39.98 59.63
N GLN A 9 -16.05 -39.79 60.91
CA GLN A 9 -15.65 -38.61 61.65
C GLN A 9 -14.16 -38.61 61.99
N LEU A 10 -13.61 -39.73 62.47
CA LEU A 10 -12.19 -39.88 62.79
C LEU A 10 -11.28 -39.69 61.58
N THR A 11 -11.70 -40.23 60.42
CA THR A 11 -10.95 -40.10 59.16
C THR A 11 -11.17 -38.76 58.45
N GLY A 12 -11.95 -37.85 59.03
CA GLY A 12 -12.25 -36.53 58.48
C GLY A 12 -13.20 -36.53 57.27
N LYS A 13 -13.73 -37.70 56.87
CA LYS A 13 -14.58 -37.87 55.68
C LYS A 13 -15.97 -37.23 55.79
N ILE A 14 -16.47 -36.97 57.00
CA ILE A 14 -17.71 -36.17 57.20
C ILE A 14 -17.49 -34.69 56.81
N GLY A 15 -16.25 -34.20 56.76
CA GLY A 15 -15.99 -32.81 56.40
C GLY A 15 -16.62 -31.78 57.35
N ASN A 16 -16.64 -30.51 56.91
CA ASN A 16 -17.20 -29.38 57.64
C ASN A 16 -18.27 -28.72 56.75
N ALA A 17 -19.46 -28.47 57.32
CA ALA A 17 -20.60 -27.92 56.59
C ALA A 17 -20.29 -26.56 55.94
N GLU A 18 -19.66 -25.64 56.66
CA GLU A 18 -19.32 -24.30 56.17
C GLU A 18 -18.33 -24.37 54.98
N LYS A 19 -17.36 -25.29 55.02
CA LYS A 19 -16.42 -25.50 53.90
C LYS A 19 -17.13 -26.04 52.66
N ILE A 20 -18.09 -26.95 52.85
CA ILE A 20 -18.89 -27.51 51.75
C ILE A 20 -19.76 -26.42 51.12
N GLU A 21 -20.45 -25.62 51.94
CA GLU A 21 -21.26 -24.50 51.45
C GLU A 21 -20.42 -23.47 50.72
N ALA A 22 -19.23 -23.12 51.22
CA ALA A 22 -18.31 -22.22 50.54
C ALA A 22 -17.86 -22.78 49.18
N ALA A 23 -17.59 -24.09 49.10
CA ALA A 23 -17.25 -24.76 47.84
C ALA A 23 -18.43 -24.75 46.85
N ARG A 24 -19.65 -25.07 47.31
CA ARG A 24 -20.88 -25.04 46.50
C ARG A 24 -21.18 -23.63 45.98
N LYS A 25 -21.06 -22.59 46.83
CA LYS A 25 -21.24 -21.19 46.43
C LYS A 25 -20.20 -20.74 45.40
N LYS A 26 -18.94 -21.13 45.58
CA LYS A 26 -17.88 -20.85 44.61
C LYS A 26 -18.15 -21.56 43.27
N LEU A 27 -18.64 -22.80 43.31
CA LEU A 27 -19.01 -23.56 42.12
C LEU A 27 -20.16 -22.89 41.36
N GLU A 28 -21.18 -22.42 42.08
CA GLU A 28 -22.30 -21.66 41.52
C GLU A 28 -21.84 -20.36 40.85
N GLN A 29 -20.97 -19.58 41.50
CA GLN A 29 -20.34 -18.39 40.89
C GLN A 29 -19.52 -18.73 39.64
N THR A 30 -18.77 -19.84 39.69
CA THR A 30 -17.98 -20.31 38.55
C THR A 30 -18.89 -20.76 37.39
N TYR A 31 -20.04 -21.35 37.70
CA TYR A 31 -21.03 -21.74 36.70
C TYR A 31 -21.67 -20.54 36.02
N HIS A 32 -22.03 -19.49 36.77
CA HIS A 32 -22.50 -18.24 36.17
C HIS A 32 -21.45 -17.61 35.25
N ALA A 33 -20.20 -17.53 35.71
CA ALA A 33 -19.10 -17.05 34.86
C ALA A 33 -18.87 -17.93 33.63
N PHE A 34 -19.11 -19.25 33.73
CA PHE A 34 -19.06 -20.17 32.59
C PHE A 34 -20.17 -19.87 31.57
N LEU A 35 -21.41 -19.64 32.03
CA LEU A 35 -22.52 -19.27 31.15
C LEU A 35 -22.27 -17.91 30.46
N GLU A 36 -21.72 -16.95 31.18
CA GLU A 36 -21.30 -15.65 30.61
C GLU A 36 -20.18 -15.83 29.58
N ALA A 37 -19.22 -16.72 29.85
CA ALA A 37 -18.13 -17.03 28.91
C ALA A 37 -18.66 -17.73 27.65
N GLU A 38 -19.64 -18.62 27.77
CA GLU A 38 -20.27 -19.33 26.66
C GLU A 38 -20.95 -18.39 25.66
N CYS A 39 -21.57 -17.32 26.15
CA CYS A 39 -22.21 -16.29 25.31
C CYS A 39 -21.30 -15.10 24.98
N SER A 40 -19.99 -15.21 25.22
CA SER A 40 -19.07 -14.07 25.09
C SER A 40 -18.56 -13.86 23.67
N ALA A 41 -18.47 -12.60 23.25
CA ALA A 41 -17.89 -12.22 21.96
C ALA A 41 -16.43 -12.68 21.83
N GLU A 42 -15.68 -12.74 22.93
CA GLU A 42 -14.31 -13.24 22.92
C GLU A 42 -14.22 -14.73 22.57
N LEU A 43 -15.17 -15.55 23.07
CA LEU A 43 -15.24 -16.97 22.72
C LEU A 43 -15.73 -17.17 21.27
N GLU A 44 -16.69 -16.36 20.83
CA GLU A 44 -17.15 -16.38 19.44
C GLU A 44 -16.00 -16.06 18.47
N ARG A 45 -15.29 -14.94 18.70
CA ARG A 45 -14.11 -14.55 17.91
C ARG A 45 -13.01 -15.60 17.94
N PHE A 46 -12.77 -16.22 19.11
CA PHE A 46 -11.81 -17.32 19.22
C PHE A 46 -12.18 -18.50 18.31
N ARG A 47 -13.45 -18.92 18.31
CA ARG A 47 -13.95 -20.01 17.45
C ARG A 47 -13.88 -19.66 15.97
N GLU A 48 -14.16 -18.42 15.60
CA GLU A 48 -14.00 -17.93 14.23
C GLU A 48 -12.56 -18.05 13.76
N LEU A 49 -11.61 -17.55 14.57
CA LEU A 49 -10.19 -17.62 14.25
C LEU A 49 -9.67 -19.06 14.22
N GLU A 50 -10.12 -19.94 15.11
CA GLU A 50 -9.78 -21.37 15.04
C GLU A 50 -10.26 -22.01 13.73
N LYS A 51 -11.49 -21.73 13.30
CA LYS A 51 -12.02 -22.20 12.00
C LYS A 51 -11.24 -21.63 10.83
N TRP A 52 -10.90 -20.33 10.88
CA TRP A 52 -10.12 -19.68 9.85
C TRP A 52 -8.71 -20.27 9.75
N VAL A 53 -8.03 -20.56 10.86
CA VAL A 53 -6.74 -21.26 10.85
C VAL A 53 -6.88 -22.68 10.31
N ALA A 54 -7.90 -23.42 10.75
CA ALA A 54 -8.16 -24.77 10.27
C ALA A 54 -8.47 -24.83 8.76
N SER A 55 -8.93 -23.74 8.15
CA SER A 55 -9.16 -23.67 6.71
C SER A 55 -7.89 -23.66 5.85
N GLY A 56 -6.72 -23.41 6.45
CA GLY A 56 -5.43 -23.31 5.75
C GLY A 56 -5.21 -21.99 5.00
N ILE A 57 -6.17 -21.06 5.02
CA ILE A 57 -6.05 -19.71 4.42
C ILE A 57 -4.79 -18.96 4.90
N PRO A 58 -4.49 -18.86 6.22
CA PRO A 58 -3.29 -18.14 6.66
C PRO A 58 -2.00 -18.75 6.11
N ASP A 59 -1.90 -20.07 6.06
CA ASP A 59 -0.72 -20.77 5.53
C ASP A 59 -0.55 -20.55 4.03
N GLN A 60 -1.65 -20.58 3.27
CA GLN A 60 -1.63 -20.24 1.85
C GLN A 60 -1.13 -18.81 1.64
N ARG A 61 -1.70 -17.85 2.38
CA ARG A 61 -1.34 -16.44 2.24
C ARG A 61 0.11 -16.17 2.61
N LYS A 62 0.61 -16.82 3.67
CA LYS A 62 2.02 -16.77 4.05
C LYS A 62 2.93 -17.20 2.91
N ARG A 63 2.62 -18.31 2.23
CA ARG A 63 3.39 -18.80 1.08
C ARG A 63 3.34 -17.83 -0.10
N GLU A 64 2.17 -17.26 -0.40
CA GLU A 64 2.02 -16.24 -1.46
C GLU A 64 2.90 -15.02 -1.18
N LEU A 65 2.84 -14.47 0.02
CA LEU A 65 3.64 -13.30 0.43
C LEU A 65 5.14 -13.59 0.42
N GLN A 66 5.54 -14.80 0.81
CA GLN A 66 6.94 -15.24 0.75
C GLN A 66 7.43 -15.46 -0.69
N ALA A 67 6.54 -15.84 -1.61
CA ALA A 67 6.86 -16.01 -3.02
C ALA A 67 6.99 -14.67 -3.77
N GLU A 68 6.39 -13.58 -3.27
CA GLU A 68 6.53 -12.22 -3.82
C GLU A 68 7.94 -11.64 -3.61
N VAL A 69 8.95 -12.16 -4.29
CA VAL A 69 10.34 -11.70 -4.18
C VAL A 69 10.70 -10.71 -5.29
N PHE A 70 11.60 -9.77 -4.98
CA PHE A 70 12.07 -8.80 -5.99
C PHE A 70 12.81 -9.51 -7.13
N LYS A 71 13.71 -10.44 -6.83
CA LYS A 71 14.48 -11.15 -7.87
C LYS A 71 13.56 -12.02 -8.73
N GLY A 72 13.49 -11.69 -10.03
CA GLY A 72 12.61 -12.39 -10.99
C GLY A 72 11.25 -11.71 -11.19
N SER A 73 10.94 -10.65 -10.43
CA SER A 73 9.74 -9.84 -10.63
C SER A 73 9.84 -8.97 -11.90
N LEU A 74 8.71 -8.41 -12.32
CA LEU A 74 8.65 -7.45 -13.42
C LEU A 74 9.53 -6.22 -13.12
N GLU A 75 9.45 -5.71 -11.89
CA GLU A 75 10.20 -4.55 -11.43
C GLU A 75 11.71 -4.80 -11.49
N TYR A 76 12.16 -6.00 -11.09
CA TYR A 76 13.56 -6.38 -11.22
C TYR A 76 14.01 -6.42 -12.69
N ASN A 77 13.18 -6.98 -13.58
CA ASN A 77 13.49 -7.03 -15.01
C ASN A 77 13.56 -5.63 -15.63
N GLN A 78 12.63 -4.74 -15.29
CA GLN A 78 12.62 -3.34 -15.73
C GLN A 78 13.85 -2.57 -15.24
N LEU A 79 14.23 -2.72 -13.97
CA LEU A 79 15.44 -2.10 -13.42
C LEU A 79 16.70 -2.64 -14.12
N ARG A 80 16.76 -3.94 -14.36
CA ARG A 80 17.88 -4.58 -15.07
C ARG A 80 17.96 -4.13 -16.52
N GLU A 81 16.83 -4.02 -17.21
CA GLU A 81 16.72 -3.49 -18.57
C GLU A 81 17.25 -2.05 -18.63
N TYR A 82 16.82 -1.19 -17.71
CA TYR A 82 17.32 0.17 -17.58
C TYR A 82 18.83 0.22 -17.39
N GLU A 83 19.36 -0.56 -16.44
CA GLU A 83 20.81 -0.58 -16.15
C GLU A 83 21.63 -1.13 -17.33
N ASN A 84 21.08 -2.07 -18.11
CA ASN A 84 21.71 -2.57 -19.33
C ASN A 84 21.74 -1.50 -20.43
N LEU A 85 20.62 -0.83 -20.68
CA LEU A 85 20.52 0.27 -21.65
C LEU A 85 21.43 1.44 -21.27
N LYS A 86 21.49 1.78 -19.97
CA LYS A 86 22.38 2.82 -19.43
C LYS A 86 23.86 2.55 -19.70
N LYS A 87 24.27 1.28 -19.66
CA LYS A 87 25.65 0.84 -19.91
C LYS A 87 25.95 0.59 -21.38
N ASN A 88 24.93 0.57 -22.24
CA ASN A 88 25.11 0.35 -23.66
C ASN A 88 25.98 1.47 -24.27
N LYS A 89 27.02 1.07 -25.01
CA LYS A 89 27.97 2.00 -25.62
C LYS A 89 27.28 3.07 -26.47
N SER A 90 26.31 2.70 -27.31
CA SER A 90 25.59 3.64 -28.18
C SER A 90 24.85 4.71 -27.38
N PHE A 91 24.30 4.35 -26.21
CA PHE A 91 23.65 5.29 -25.29
C PHE A 91 24.64 6.19 -24.59
N THR A 92 25.73 5.62 -24.08
CA THR A 92 26.78 6.43 -23.44
C THR A 92 27.39 7.44 -24.41
N ASP A 93 27.59 7.06 -25.67
CA ASP A 93 28.12 7.95 -26.71
C ASP A 93 27.07 8.98 -27.18
N TYR A 94 25.77 8.61 -27.22
CA TYR A 94 24.68 9.56 -27.45
C TYR A 94 24.64 10.65 -26.38
N PHE A 95 24.65 10.28 -25.10
CA PHE A 95 24.61 11.24 -23.99
C PHE A 95 25.89 12.06 -23.82
N LYS A 96 27.02 11.68 -24.45
CA LYS A 96 28.20 12.55 -24.57
C LYS A 96 27.99 13.68 -25.57
N VAL A 97 27.14 13.49 -26.57
CA VAL A 97 26.90 14.44 -27.67
C VAL A 97 25.65 15.27 -27.40
N GLU A 98 24.58 14.66 -26.89
CA GLU A 98 23.34 15.33 -26.50
C GLU A 98 23.65 16.41 -25.44
N GLY A 99 23.26 17.66 -25.73
CA GLY A 99 23.58 18.81 -24.88
C GLY A 99 25.06 19.24 -24.84
N SER A 100 25.94 18.64 -25.65
CA SER A 100 27.36 19.04 -25.70
C SER A 100 27.55 20.42 -26.36
N PRO A 101 28.55 21.21 -25.91
CA PRO A 101 28.92 22.47 -26.59
C PRO A 101 29.25 22.29 -28.07
N GLU A 102 29.81 21.14 -28.44
CA GLU A 102 30.13 20.77 -29.81
C GLU A 102 28.88 20.60 -30.67
N LEU A 103 27.85 19.91 -30.17
CA LEU A 103 26.57 19.77 -30.88
C LEU A 103 25.87 21.12 -31.01
N THR A 104 25.84 21.94 -29.95
CA THR A 104 25.27 23.30 -30.01
C THR A 104 26.01 24.16 -31.04
N ARG A 105 27.35 24.12 -31.05
CA ARG A 105 28.16 24.81 -32.05
C ARG A 105 27.85 24.30 -33.46
N PHE A 106 27.70 22.99 -33.63
CA PHE A 106 27.39 22.39 -34.92
C PHE A 106 26.06 22.89 -35.47
N LEU A 107 24.99 22.81 -34.68
CA LEU A 107 23.64 23.28 -35.07
C LEU A 107 23.63 24.78 -35.40
N ARG A 108 24.35 25.59 -34.61
CA ARG A 108 24.52 27.02 -34.88
C ARG A 108 25.19 27.29 -36.23
N VAL A 109 26.20 26.50 -36.59
CA VAL A 109 26.91 26.65 -37.88
C VAL A 109 26.07 26.10 -39.03
N ASP A 110 25.34 25.00 -38.82
CA ASP A 110 24.47 24.37 -39.84
C ASP A 110 23.42 25.35 -40.40
N GLY A 111 22.81 26.15 -39.53
CA GLY A 111 21.84 27.19 -39.92
C GLY A 111 22.44 28.56 -40.23
N SER A 112 23.77 28.70 -40.29
CA SER A 112 24.40 30.02 -40.43
C SER A 112 24.54 30.48 -41.89
N ASP A 113 24.37 31.79 -42.12
CA ASP A 113 24.67 32.43 -43.41
C ASP A 113 26.13 32.20 -43.83
N LYS A 114 27.03 32.03 -42.86
CA LYS A 114 28.44 31.72 -43.09
C LYS A 114 28.63 30.37 -43.78
N LEU A 115 27.88 29.34 -43.39
CA LEU A 115 27.93 28.03 -44.03
C LEU A 115 27.27 28.05 -45.41
N LYS A 116 26.15 28.76 -45.54
CA LYS A 116 25.48 28.98 -46.83
C LYS A 116 26.42 29.65 -47.84
N ASN A 117 27.05 30.76 -47.44
CA ASN A 117 28.03 31.49 -48.23
C ASN A 117 29.23 30.60 -48.60
N TYR A 118 29.72 29.76 -47.68
CA TYR A 118 30.78 28.81 -48.01
C TYR A 118 30.38 27.85 -49.14
N TRP A 119 29.17 27.28 -49.10
CA TRP A 119 28.71 26.38 -50.17
C TRP A 119 28.51 27.11 -51.50
N GLU A 120 27.89 28.29 -51.50
CA GLU A 120 27.73 29.12 -52.70
C GLU A 120 29.09 29.47 -53.33
N MET A 121 30.05 29.91 -52.50
CA MET A 121 31.40 30.25 -52.97
C MET A 121 32.19 29.02 -53.40
N LYS A 122 31.95 27.85 -52.79
CA LYS A 122 32.54 26.58 -53.19
C LYS A 122 32.04 26.15 -54.58
N ASP A 123 30.73 26.18 -54.78
CA ASP A 123 30.11 25.80 -56.05
C ASP A 123 30.56 26.74 -57.18
N TYR A 124 30.63 28.06 -56.91
CA TYR A 124 31.21 29.03 -57.83
C TYR A 124 32.70 28.75 -58.12
N ALA A 125 33.50 28.46 -57.08
CA ALA A 125 34.93 28.17 -57.22
C ALA A 125 35.22 26.88 -58.02
N GLU A 126 34.36 25.87 -57.89
CA GLU A 126 34.46 24.59 -58.61
C GLU A 126 33.85 24.62 -60.02
N GLY A 127 33.03 25.63 -60.32
CA GLY A 127 32.35 25.81 -61.60
C GLY A 127 32.77 27.08 -62.36
N GLU A 128 31.96 28.13 -62.23
CA GLU A 128 32.07 29.38 -63.00
C GLU A 128 33.45 30.05 -62.91
N TYR A 129 34.08 30.01 -61.74
CA TYR A 129 35.43 30.57 -61.56
C TYR A 129 36.45 29.94 -62.50
N LEU A 130 36.39 28.62 -62.74
CA LEU A 130 37.32 27.94 -63.64
C LEU A 130 37.13 28.39 -65.09
N GLN A 131 35.89 28.70 -65.48
CA GLN A 131 35.57 29.24 -66.80
C GLN A 131 36.10 30.67 -66.93
N GLU A 132 35.75 31.56 -66.00
CA GLU A 132 36.20 32.95 -65.98
C GLU A 132 37.74 33.06 -65.88
N GLN A 133 38.38 32.19 -65.11
CA GLN A 133 39.84 32.11 -65.02
C GLN A 133 40.46 31.78 -66.38
N ARG A 134 39.92 30.79 -67.09
CA ARG A 134 40.39 30.43 -68.44
C ARG A 134 40.18 31.58 -69.42
N GLU A 135 39.04 32.26 -69.36
CA GLU A 135 38.71 33.40 -70.22
C GLU A 135 39.62 34.62 -69.97
N ILE A 136 39.93 34.93 -68.72
CA ILE A 136 40.83 36.04 -68.38
C ILE A 136 42.28 35.71 -68.81
N LEU A 137 42.73 34.47 -68.60
CA LEU A 137 44.09 34.04 -68.95
C LEU A 137 44.29 33.82 -70.46
N SER A 138 43.22 33.51 -71.22
CA SER A 138 43.26 33.37 -72.68
C SER A 138 43.40 34.72 -73.38
N GLN A 139 42.91 35.81 -72.77
CA GLN A 139 43.05 37.17 -73.29
C GLN A 139 44.50 37.69 -73.15
N ARG A 140 45.37 37.30 -74.09
CA ARG A 140 46.79 37.69 -74.13
C ARG A 140 47.01 38.80 -75.15
N TYR A 141 47.99 39.66 -74.89
CA TYR A 141 48.40 40.67 -75.87
C TYR A 141 49.02 40.02 -77.12
N ALA A 142 49.84 38.98 -76.93
CA ALA A 142 50.43 38.24 -78.04
C ALA A 142 49.33 37.53 -78.86
N GLY A 143 49.26 37.82 -80.16
CA GLY A 143 48.25 37.27 -81.08
C GLY A 143 46.92 38.03 -81.09
N SER A 144 46.75 39.06 -80.25
CA SER A 144 45.50 39.82 -80.11
C SER A 144 45.24 40.74 -81.30
N ALA A 145 43.98 41.17 -81.46
CA ALA A 145 43.61 42.16 -82.47
C ALA A 145 44.36 43.49 -82.25
N GLU A 146 44.52 43.90 -80.99
CA GLU A 146 45.24 45.10 -80.59
C GLU A 146 46.74 45.03 -80.94
N GLU A 147 47.40 43.88 -80.76
CA GLU A 147 48.78 43.70 -81.21
C GLU A 147 48.90 43.78 -82.74
N ARG A 148 47.95 43.19 -83.48
CA ARG A 148 47.93 43.26 -84.95
C ARG A 148 47.80 44.71 -85.43
N LEU A 149 46.87 45.47 -84.87
CA LEU A 149 46.68 46.89 -85.22
C LEU A 149 47.92 47.74 -84.89
N VAL A 150 48.58 47.49 -83.74
CA VAL A 150 49.84 48.17 -83.38
C VAL A 150 50.98 47.79 -84.33
N LYS A 151 51.12 46.51 -84.69
CA LYS A 151 52.14 46.04 -85.65
C LYS A 151 51.89 46.60 -87.05
N GLU A 152 50.64 46.60 -87.51
CA GLU A 152 50.22 47.15 -88.80
C GLU A 152 50.55 48.65 -88.85
N LEU A 153 50.17 49.42 -87.84
CA LEU A 153 50.52 50.85 -87.76
C LEU A 153 52.04 51.06 -87.73
N ALA A 154 52.79 50.27 -86.96
CA ALA A 154 54.24 50.36 -86.91
C ALA A 154 54.92 50.05 -88.25
N GLN A 155 54.39 49.11 -89.03
CA GLN A 155 54.86 48.81 -90.39
C GLN A 155 54.54 49.95 -91.35
N LEU A 156 53.32 50.47 -91.34
CA LEU A 156 52.93 51.60 -92.21
C LEU A 156 53.73 52.87 -91.89
N LYS A 157 54.03 53.15 -90.61
CA LYS A 157 54.92 54.26 -90.21
C LYS A 157 56.33 54.17 -90.82
N LYS A 158 56.84 52.96 -91.05
CA LYS A 158 58.17 52.72 -91.67
C LYS A 158 58.15 52.84 -93.19
N ASN A 159 56.97 52.93 -93.82
CA ASN A 159 56.87 53.03 -95.27
C ASN A 159 57.35 54.41 -95.75
N LYS A 160 58.52 54.43 -96.42
CA LYS A 160 59.13 55.65 -96.96
C LYS A 160 58.19 56.45 -97.87
N SER A 161 57.27 55.78 -98.57
CA SER A 161 56.32 56.46 -99.46
C SER A 161 55.17 57.12 -98.71
N ILE A 162 54.69 56.52 -97.61
CA ILE A 162 53.70 57.14 -96.73
C ILE A 162 54.33 58.35 -96.03
N ALA A 163 55.55 58.21 -95.52
CA ALA A 163 56.29 59.31 -94.91
C ALA A 163 56.53 60.47 -95.89
N ALA A 164 56.93 60.19 -97.14
CA ALA A 164 57.08 61.20 -98.18
C ALA A 164 55.74 61.82 -98.57
N TYR A 165 54.65 61.04 -98.62
CA TYR A 165 53.31 61.53 -98.89
C TYR A 165 52.88 62.58 -97.86
N PHE A 166 52.91 62.25 -96.57
CA PHE A 166 52.55 63.20 -95.50
C PHE A 166 53.51 64.39 -95.41
N ARG A 167 54.76 64.25 -95.86
CA ARG A 167 55.72 65.38 -95.95
C ARG A 167 55.38 66.35 -97.09
N LEU A 168 54.92 65.84 -98.23
CA LEU A 168 54.70 66.64 -99.44
C LEU A 168 53.25 67.09 -99.65
N LYS A 169 52.24 66.34 -99.18
CA LYS A 169 50.81 66.57 -99.49
C LYS A 169 50.34 68.00 -99.21
N ASP A 170 50.87 68.60 -98.15
CA ASP A 170 50.55 69.97 -97.74
C ASP A 170 51.71 70.95 -98.01
N SER A 171 52.78 70.48 -98.65
CA SER A 171 53.97 71.29 -98.88
C SER A 171 53.73 72.35 -99.96
N LEU A 172 54.16 73.58 -99.67
CA LEU A 172 54.11 74.68 -100.63
C LEU A 172 54.90 74.38 -101.91
N ALA A 173 55.99 73.61 -101.78
CA ALA A 173 56.81 73.17 -102.90
C ALA A 173 56.02 72.31 -103.90
N LEU A 174 55.20 71.37 -103.43
CA LEU A 174 54.37 70.53 -104.30
C LEU A 174 53.29 71.35 -105.00
N LYS A 175 52.63 72.28 -104.29
CA LYS A 175 51.61 73.16 -104.88
C LYS A 175 52.18 73.98 -106.05
N LYS A 176 53.30 74.68 -105.81
CA LYS A 176 54.00 75.45 -106.85
C LYS A 176 54.44 74.57 -108.02
N HIS A 177 54.87 73.34 -107.75
CA HIS A 177 55.26 72.38 -108.79
C HIS A 177 54.09 71.99 -109.69
N LEU A 178 52.94 71.65 -109.09
CA LEU A 178 51.73 71.29 -109.83
C LEU A 178 51.17 72.47 -110.64
N GLU A 179 51.22 73.69 -110.10
CA GLU A 179 50.83 74.91 -110.82
C GLU A 179 51.76 75.19 -112.01
N PHE A 180 53.08 75.13 -111.80
CA PHE A 180 54.05 75.39 -112.86
C PHE A 180 54.00 74.34 -113.98
N ALA A 181 53.59 73.10 -113.68
CA ALA A 181 53.40 72.02 -114.66
C ALA A 181 52.48 72.43 -115.83
N ASN A 182 51.54 73.33 -115.59
CA ASN A 182 50.55 73.78 -116.57
C ASN A 182 50.87 75.14 -117.19
N SER A 183 52.01 75.75 -116.86
CA SER A 183 52.38 77.07 -117.33
C SER A 183 52.72 77.09 -118.83
N ASP A 184 52.31 78.15 -119.53
CA ASP A 184 52.68 78.36 -120.94
C ASP A 184 54.20 78.52 -121.11
N LYS A 185 54.90 78.94 -120.05
CA LYS A 185 56.36 78.99 -120.00
C LYS A 185 56.97 77.59 -120.16
N LEU A 186 56.45 76.60 -119.43
CA LEU A 186 56.90 75.22 -119.56
C LEU A 186 56.49 74.62 -120.92
N LYS A 187 55.28 74.91 -121.42
CA LYS A 187 54.86 74.48 -122.77
C LYS A 187 55.82 74.99 -123.84
N ARG A 188 56.11 76.29 -123.83
CA ARG A 188 57.04 76.92 -124.77
C ARG A 188 58.44 76.32 -124.67
N PHE A 189 58.91 75.98 -123.46
CA PHE A 189 60.17 75.25 -123.29
C PHE A 189 60.14 73.84 -123.91
N LEU A 190 59.03 73.11 -123.75
CA LEU A 190 58.85 71.77 -124.32
C LEU A 190 58.73 71.81 -125.85
N GLU A 191 58.07 72.82 -126.41
CA GLU A 191 58.01 73.06 -127.86
C GLU A 191 59.40 73.36 -128.42
N LEU A 192 60.11 74.32 -127.83
CA LEU A 192 61.47 74.68 -128.24
C LEU A 192 62.46 73.52 -128.10
N LYS A 193 62.27 72.62 -127.13
CA LYS A 193 63.06 71.39 -126.98
C LYS A 193 62.99 70.49 -128.22
N ASN A 194 61.86 70.51 -128.91
CA ASN A 194 61.53 69.58 -129.99
C ASN A 194 61.81 70.14 -131.40
N VAL A 195 62.30 71.38 -131.53
CA VAL A 195 62.63 71.98 -132.84
C VAL A 195 63.91 71.37 -133.45
N PRO A 196 63.98 71.13 -134.78
CA PRO A 196 65.15 70.58 -135.47
C PRO A 196 66.45 71.37 -135.28
N LYS A 197 67.60 70.67 -135.21
CA LYS A 197 68.92 71.25 -134.90
C LYS A 197 69.42 72.29 -135.92
N THR A 198 68.85 72.34 -137.12
CA THR A 198 69.20 73.29 -138.19
C THR A 198 68.65 74.70 -137.96
N ALA A 199 67.63 74.87 -137.10
CA ALA A 199 67.03 76.16 -136.76
C ALA A 199 67.86 76.90 -135.68
N LYS A 200 68.86 77.68 -136.13
CA LYS A 200 69.86 78.33 -135.27
C LYS A 200 69.27 79.29 -134.23
N GLU A 201 68.19 80.00 -134.57
CA GLU A 201 67.52 80.97 -133.68
C GLU A 201 66.69 80.29 -132.58
N ALA A 202 65.86 79.31 -132.92
CA ALA A 202 65.06 78.55 -131.95
C ALA A 202 65.94 77.78 -130.94
N ARG A 203 67.11 77.31 -131.36
CA ARG A 203 68.08 76.64 -130.47
C ARG A 203 68.74 77.58 -129.47
N LYS A 204 69.01 78.84 -129.83
CA LYS A 204 69.48 79.86 -128.88
C LYS A 204 68.39 80.15 -127.83
N ALA A 205 67.13 80.29 -128.23
CA ALA A 205 66.01 80.50 -127.31
C ALA A 205 65.82 79.30 -126.34
N PHE A 206 65.92 78.07 -126.84
CA PHE A 206 65.87 76.86 -126.00
C PHE A 206 67.00 76.81 -124.96
N ALA A 207 68.23 77.15 -125.37
CA ALA A 207 69.38 77.15 -124.46
C ALA A 207 69.24 78.18 -123.34
N LEU A 208 68.66 79.35 -123.64
CA LEU A 208 68.35 80.38 -122.64
C LEU A 208 67.28 79.90 -121.66
N MET A 209 66.16 79.35 -122.15
CA MET A 209 65.10 78.81 -121.29
C MET A 209 65.56 77.59 -120.48
N LYS A 210 66.50 76.78 -120.97
CA LYS A 210 67.10 75.69 -120.19
C LYS A 210 67.82 76.20 -118.94
N GLN A 211 68.27 77.46 -118.97
CA GLN A 211 68.87 78.11 -117.82
C GLN A 211 67.85 78.78 -116.88
N ASP A 212 66.57 78.85 -117.23
CA ASP A 212 65.53 79.46 -116.41
C ASP A 212 65.39 78.76 -115.03
N PRO A 213 65.41 79.51 -113.92
CA PRO A 213 65.34 78.94 -112.57
C PRO A 213 64.09 78.11 -112.30
N GLU A 214 62.92 78.54 -112.79
CA GLU A 214 61.64 77.86 -112.56
C GLU A 214 61.59 76.54 -113.32
N ILE A 215 62.12 76.51 -114.55
CA ILE A 215 62.25 75.29 -115.34
C ILE A 215 63.19 74.29 -114.67
N ARG A 216 64.35 74.75 -114.18
CA ARG A 216 65.28 73.86 -113.44
C ARG A 216 64.65 73.34 -112.15
N GLN A 217 63.94 74.18 -111.42
CA GLN A 217 63.29 73.79 -110.15
C GLN A 217 62.18 72.76 -110.38
N PHE A 218 61.34 72.96 -111.41
CA PHE A 218 60.34 72.01 -111.84
C PHE A 218 60.94 70.64 -112.17
N PHE A 219 61.97 70.59 -113.02
CA PHE A 219 62.62 69.32 -113.36
C PHE A 219 63.42 68.70 -112.21
N ARG A 220 63.90 69.51 -111.24
CA ARG A 220 64.50 69.00 -110.00
C ARG A 220 63.46 68.31 -109.13
N MET A 221 62.26 68.88 -109.02
CA MET A 221 61.16 68.27 -108.28
C MET A 221 60.60 67.03 -109.01
N GLU A 222 60.49 67.05 -110.35
CA GLU A 222 60.17 65.85 -111.15
C GLU A 222 61.14 64.70 -110.93
N LYS A 223 62.42 64.99 -110.71
CA LYS A 223 63.45 63.99 -110.42
C LYS A 223 63.52 63.60 -108.94
N SER A 224 62.76 64.26 -108.05
CA SER A 224 62.79 63.97 -106.62
C SER A 224 62.17 62.61 -106.31
N GLN A 225 62.86 61.81 -105.50
CA GLN A 225 62.30 60.55 -105.01
C GLN A 225 61.05 60.80 -104.16
N ASP A 226 60.99 61.90 -103.40
CA ASP A 226 59.83 62.22 -102.57
C ASP A 226 58.58 62.48 -103.44
N LEU A 227 58.71 63.17 -104.59
CA LEU A 227 57.58 63.38 -105.51
C LEU A 227 57.13 62.07 -106.17
N LYS A 228 58.09 61.22 -106.58
CA LYS A 228 57.80 59.88 -107.11
C LYS A 228 57.05 59.02 -106.09
N HIS A 229 57.43 59.11 -104.82
CA HIS A 229 56.78 58.42 -103.72
C HIS A 229 55.41 59.00 -103.36
N TYR A 230 55.26 60.33 -103.40
CA TYR A 230 53.99 61.04 -103.23
C TYR A 230 52.97 60.58 -104.28
N ARG A 231 53.34 60.64 -105.57
CA ARG A 231 52.48 60.18 -106.69
C ARG A 231 52.13 58.70 -106.60
N LYS A 232 53.01 57.87 -106.01
CA LYS A 232 52.74 56.43 -105.81
C LYS A 232 51.66 56.18 -104.74
N MET A 233 51.46 57.11 -103.81
CA MET A 233 50.54 56.99 -102.68
C MET A 233 49.26 57.83 -102.84
N GLU A 234 49.30 58.91 -103.61
CA GLU A 234 48.15 59.74 -103.92
C GLU A 234 46.98 58.89 -104.45
N GLY A 235 45.81 58.98 -103.79
CA GLY A 235 44.61 58.21 -104.11
C GLY A 235 44.60 56.73 -103.67
N ARG A 236 45.55 56.27 -102.84
CA ARG A 236 45.59 54.87 -102.35
C ARG A 236 44.88 54.72 -100.99
N HIS A 237 44.00 53.72 -100.90
CA HIS A 237 43.28 53.32 -99.67
C HIS A 237 44.19 53.03 -98.45
N VAL A 238 45.48 52.74 -98.67
CA VAL A 238 46.45 52.52 -97.57
C VAL A 238 46.63 53.77 -96.67
N LEU A 239 46.35 54.97 -97.20
CA LEU A 239 46.42 56.22 -96.43
C LEU A 239 45.24 56.36 -95.47
N GLU A 240 44.02 56.01 -95.92
CA GLU A 240 42.82 55.99 -95.09
C GLU A 240 42.98 54.98 -93.94
N ARG A 241 43.49 53.78 -94.24
CA ARG A 241 43.81 52.76 -93.23
C ARG A 241 44.84 53.24 -92.21
N TYR A 242 45.84 54.01 -92.64
CA TYR A 242 46.84 54.58 -91.74
C TYR A 242 46.24 55.60 -90.75
N GLU A 243 45.38 56.50 -91.24
CA GLU A 243 44.69 57.48 -90.41
C GLU A 243 43.67 56.83 -89.46
N GLU A 244 42.95 55.81 -89.94
CA GLU A 244 42.05 54.97 -89.13
C GLU A 244 42.81 54.30 -87.97
N LEU A 245 43.95 53.66 -88.26
CA LEU A 245 44.79 53.01 -87.25
C LEU A 245 45.33 54.00 -86.22
N ILE A 246 45.73 55.21 -86.64
CA ILE A 246 46.15 56.26 -85.69
C ILE A 246 44.99 56.65 -84.78
N ARG A 247 43.80 56.86 -85.33
CA ARG A 247 42.61 57.24 -84.56
C ARG A 247 42.20 56.14 -83.58
N GLU A 248 42.14 54.88 -84.02
CA GLU A 248 41.77 53.74 -83.16
C GLU A 248 42.81 53.46 -82.08
N THR A 249 44.10 53.44 -82.43
CA THR A 249 45.19 53.25 -81.44
C THR A 249 45.40 54.47 -80.53
N GLY A 250 44.86 55.63 -80.91
CA GLY A 250 44.91 56.87 -80.15
C GLY A 250 43.88 56.94 -79.02
N LYS A 251 42.81 56.13 -79.05
CA LYS A 251 41.76 56.10 -78.02
C LYS A 251 42.31 55.63 -76.67
N ASP A 252 41.90 56.29 -75.58
CA ASP A 252 42.29 55.86 -74.22
C ASP A 252 41.78 54.46 -73.88
N ALA A 253 40.57 54.10 -74.34
CA ALA A 253 40.04 52.74 -74.19
C ALA A 253 40.97 51.68 -74.81
N PHE A 254 41.58 51.96 -75.96
CA PHE A 254 42.52 51.06 -76.62
C PHE A 254 43.83 50.92 -75.81
N ARG A 255 44.34 52.02 -75.27
CA ARG A 255 45.54 52.02 -74.42
C ARG A 255 45.31 51.26 -73.11
N GLN A 256 44.16 51.47 -72.48
CA GLN A 256 43.75 50.75 -71.27
C GLN A 256 43.56 49.26 -71.54
N ARG A 257 42.96 48.89 -72.68
CA ARG A 257 42.83 47.50 -73.11
C ARG A 257 44.18 46.82 -73.29
N ILE A 258 45.14 47.48 -73.94
CA ILE A 258 46.51 46.96 -74.05
C ILE A 258 47.18 46.82 -72.68
N ALA A 259 47.04 47.82 -71.80
CA ALA A 259 47.61 47.78 -70.45
C ALA A 259 47.05 46.58 -69.66
N TRP A 260 45.75 46.32 -69.75
CA TRP A 260 45.10 45.16 -69.14
C TRP A 260 45.56 43.82 -69.76
N LEU A 261 45.66 43.72 -71.09
CA LEU A 261 46.11 42.50 -71.77
C LEU A 261 47.56 42.12 -71.42
N LYS A 262 48.40 43.14 -71.20
CA LYS A 262 49.82 43.00 -70.82
C LYS A 262 50.02 42.80 -69.31
N ASP A 263 49.02 43.06 -68.47
CA ASP A 263 49.16 42.92 -67.02
C ASP A 263 49.24 41.43 -66.63
N PRO A 264 50.39 40.95 -66.11
CA PRO A 264 50.52 39.57 -65.67
C PRO A 264 49.65 39.25 -64.45
N LYS A 265 49.20 40.27 -63.70
CA LYS A 265 48.37 40.15 -62.49
C LYS A 265 46.89 40.49 -62.74
N LYS A 266 46.45 40.56 -64.00
CA LYS A 266 45.05 40.86 -64.34
C LYS A 266 44.02 39.91 -63.71
N LEU A 267 44.39 38.64 -63.54
CA LEU A 267 43.56 37.68 -62.82
C LEU A 267 43.49 38.05 -61.32
N GLU A 268 44.63 38.33 -60.68
CA GLU A 268 44.66 38.68 -59.25
C GLU A 268 43.86 39.96 -58.92
N LYS A 269 43.68 40.84 -59.90
CA LYS A 269 42.89 42.07 -59.79
C LYS A 269 41.41 41.89 -60.15
N SER A 270 41.01 40.74 -60.69
CA SER A 270 39.63 40.51 -61.08
C SER A 270 38.73 40.28 -59.86
N ASP A 271 37.44 40.57 -60.02
CA ASP A 271 36.46 40.26 -58.97
C ASP A 271 36.28 38.75 -58.79
N SER A 272 36.50 37.96 -59.85
CA SER A 272 36.49 36.50 -59.79
C SER A 272 37.58 35.93 -58.88
N TRP A 273 38.77 36.54 -58.88
CA TRP A 273 39.84 36.18 -57.94
C TRP A 273 39.52 36.56 -56.49
N LYS A 274 38.90 37.72 -56.26
CA LYS A 274 38.44 38.11 -54.91
C LYS A 274 37.41 37.12 -54.36
N LYS A 275 36.44 36.69 -55.17
CA LYS A 275 35.45 35.65 -54.80
C LYS A 275 36.13 34.31 -54.50
N PHE A 276 37.11 33.89 -55.29
CA PHE A 276 37.89 32.69 -55.02
C PHE A 276 38.71 32.78 -53.72
N LEU A 277 39.32 33.93 -53.43
CA LEU A 277 40.01 34.15 -52.15
C LEU A 277 39.04 34.09 -50.97
N ARG A 278 37.83 34.65 -51.13
CA ARG A 278 36.78 34.56 -50.12
C ARG A 278 36.37 33.10 -49.85
N PHE A 279 36.23 32.28 -50.90
CA PHE A 279 36.05 30.84 -50.74
C PHE A 279 37.20 30.22 -49.92
N LYS A 280 38.46 30.51 -50.25
CA LYS A 280 39.63 29.98 -49.54
C LYS A 280 39.73 30.42 -48.08
N GLU A 281 39.29 31.64 -47.77
CA GLU A 281 39.18 32.16 -46.41
C GLU A 281 38.10 31.39 -45.63
N LEU A 282 36.90 31.26 -46.19
CA LEU A 282 35.79 30.52 -45.59
C LEU A 282 36.14 29.03 -45.39
N GLU A 283 36.84 28.42 -46.35
CA GLU A 283 37.31 27.03 -46.28
C GLU A 283 38.23 26.79 -45.08
N LYS A 284 39.03 27.78 -44.70
CA LYS A 284 39.95 27.73 -43.55
C LYS A 284 39.31 28.18 -42.24
N SER A 285 38.12 28.77 -42.27
CA SER A 285 37.42 29.22 -41.08
C SER A 285 37.23 28.07 -40.09
N SER A 286 37.54 28.32 -38.81
CA SER A 286 37.43 27.33 -37.73
C SER A 286 36.05 26.67 -37.68
N ASP A 287 34.98 27.40 -37.94
CA ASP A 287 33.62 26.88 -37.96
C ASP A 287 33.34 25.92 -39.11
N ILE A 288 33.82 26.21 -40.32
CA ILE A 288 33.59 25.37 -41.50
C ILE A 288 34.42 24.09 -41.39
N VAL A 289 35.68 24.21 -40.94
CA VAL A 289 36.54 23.06 -40.67
C VAL A 289 35.94 22.18 -39.57
N PHE A 290 35.47 22.77 -38.47
CA PHE A 290 34.78 22.06 -37.40
C PHE A 290 33.53 21.37 -37.91
N TYR A 291 32.64 22.08 -38.61
CA TYR A 291 31.39 21.54 -39.15
C TYR A 291 31.64 20.31 -40.03
N LYS A 292 32.59 20.40 -40.99
CA LYS A 292 32.93 19.28 -41.88
C LYS A 292 33.47 18.07 -41.12
N LYS A 293 34.28 18.28 -40.07
CA LYS A 293 34.83 17.20 -39.24
C LYS A 293 33.76 16.58 -38.35
N PHE A 294 32.97 17.40 -37.66
CA PHE A 294 31.93 16.96 -36.73
C PHE A 294 30.80 16.21 -37.45
N LYS A 295 30.36 16.71 -38.62
CA LYS A 295 29.36 16.02 -39.48
C LYS A 295 29.76 14.60 -39.87
N LYS A 296 31.06 14.34 -39.99
CA LYS A 296 31.65 13.03 -40.33
C LYS A 296 32.06 12.21 -39.12
N SER A 297 31.91 12.74 -37.90
CA SER A 297 32.38 12.06 -36.71
C SER A 297 31.50 10.83 -36.41
N PRO A 298 32.10 9.71 -35.97
CA PRO A 298 31.34 8.54 -35.55
C PRO A 298 30.35 8.85 -34.42
N LEU A 299 30.71 9.78 -33.53
CA LEU A 299 29.87 10.24 -32.42
C LEU A 299 28.60 10.94 -32.92
N TYR A 300 28.71 11.83 -33.91
CA TYR A 300 27.54 12.49 -34.49
C TYR A 300 26.65 11.52 -35.29
N ARG A 301 27.24 10.51 -35.96
CA ARG A 301 26.46 9.45 -36.59
C ARG A 301 25.66 8.65 -35.56
N ASN A 302 26.31 8.19 -34.48
CA ASN A 302 25.65 7.51 -33.37
C ASN A 302 24.55 8.39 -32.74
N TYR A 303 24.79 9.70 -32.64
CA TYR A 303 23.77 10.65 -32.18
C TYR A 303 22.51 10.60 -33.04
N LEU A 304 22.66 10.66 -34.37
CA LEU A 304 21.54 10.57 -35.31
C LEU A 304 20.83 9.21 -35.27
N ASP A 305 21.58 8.13 -35.10
CA ASP A 305 21.03 6.77 -35.03
C ASP A 305 20.21 6.55 -33.73
N VAL A 306 20.58 7.21 -32.63
CA VAL A 306 19.97 7.00 -31.30
C VAL A 306 18.88 8.03 -30.97
N LYS A 307 18.98 9.29 -31.43
CA LYS A 307 18.08 10.39 -31.03
C LYS A 307 16.59 10.10 -31.22
N ASP A 308 16.25 9.30 -32.24
CA ASP A 308 14.87 8.90 -32.56
C ASP A 308 14.68 7.37 -32.43
N SER A 309 15.59 6.68 -31.74
CA SER A 309 15.52 5.22 -31.58
C SER A 309 14.44 4.80 -30.58
N PHE A 310 13.81 3.66 -30.84
CA PHE A 310 12.87 3.03 -29.92
C PHE A 310 13.52 2.76 -28.56
N ASP A 311 14.77 2.29 -28.55
CA ASP A 311 15.51 2.01 -27.32
C ASP A 311 15.68 3.28 -26.47
N LEU A 312 15.87 4.47 -27.08
CA LEU A 312 16.02 5.72 -26.33
C LEU A 312 14.69 6.15 -25.69
N ALA A 313 13.59 5.97 -26.42
CA ALA A 313 12.26 6.15 -25.86
C ALA A 313 12.04 5.20 -24.67
N ARG A 314 12.38 3.92 -24.82
CA ARG A 314 12.28 2.89 -23.77
C ARG A 314 13.17 3.21 -22.57
N TYR A 315 14.40 3.64 -22.78
CA TYR A 315 15.30 4.08 -21.69
C TYR A 315 14.70 5.23 -20.89
N ASN A 316 14.14 6.24 -21.56
CA ASN A 316 13.53 7.39 -20.91
C ASN A 316 12.24 7.02 -20.17
N GLU A 317 11.43 6.12 -20.73
CA GLU A 317 10.26 5.53 -20.08
C GLU A 317 10.68 4.81 -18.79
N LEU A 318 11.63 3.88 -18.89
CA LEU A 318 12.15 3.12 -17.74
C LEU A 318 12.76 4.04 -16.69
N LYS A 319 13.53 5.07 -17.09
CA LYS A 319 14.11 6.06 -16.18
C LYS A 319 13.03 6.77 -15.34
N LYS A 320 11.90 7.11 -15.96
CA LYS A 320 10.76 7.72 -15.26
C LYS A 320 10.05 6.70 -14.37
N LEU A 321 9.83 5.49 -14.88
CA LEU A 321 9.14 4.42 -14.17
C LEU A 321 9.89 4.03 -12.88
N ILE A 322 11.19 3.75 -12.96
CA ILE A 322 11.97 3.32 -11.78
C ILE A 322 12.14 4.44 -10.73
N ALA A 323 12.00 5.69 -11.15
CA ALA A 323 12.02 6.85 -10.28
C ALA A 323 10.64 7.16 -9.68
N SER A 324 9.58 6.48 -10.11
CA SER A 324 8.22 6.75 -9.65
C SER A 324 8.03 6.25 -8.21
N PRO A 325 7.21 6.96 -7.40
CA PRO A 325 6.89 6.52 -6.04
C PRO A 325 6.27 5.11 -6.00
N GLU A 326 5.46 4.75 -7.00
CA GLU A 326 4.80 3.44 -7.11
C GLU A 326 5.82 2.32 -7.26
N PHE A 327 6.80 2.50 -8.16
CA PHE A 327 7.88 1.53 -8.36
C PHE A 327 8.73 1.37 -7.10
N LEU A 328 9.11 2.48 -6.46
CA LEU A 328 9.93 2.47 -5.24
C LEU A 328 9.19 1.76 -4.09
N LYS A 329 7.89 2.03 -3.92
CA LYS A 329 7.04 1.34 -2.93
C LYS A 329 6.95 -0.15 -3.23
N ARG A 330 6.69 -0.53 -4.48
CA ARG A 330 6.56 -1.93 -4.88
C ARG A 330 7.88 -2.68 -4.73
N LYS A 331 9.01 -2.07 -5.10
CA LYS A 331 10.34 -2.62 -4.87
C LYS A 331 10.61 -2.83 -3.37
N ALA A 332 10.36 -1.81 -2.55
CA ALA A 332 10.54 -1.91 -1.10
C ALA A 332 9.68 -3.03 -0.49
N TRP A 333 8.44 -3.20 -0.95
CA TRP A 333 7.58 -4.31 -0.56
C TRP A 333 8.16 -5.68 -0.96
N LEU A 334 8.59 -5.84 -2.21
CA LEU A 334 9.17 -7.09 -2.71
C LEU A 334 10.51 -7.46 -2.06
N GLU A 335 11.26 -6.47 -1.55
CA GLU A 335 12.51 -6.64 -0.80
C GLU A 335 12.29 -6.85 0.71
N ASP A 336 11.08 -6.58 1.23
CA ASP A 336 10.78 -6.70 2.65
C ASP A 336 10.64 -8.16 3.10
N VAL A 337 11.57 -8.62 3.94
CA VAL A 337 11.55 -9.99 4.46
C VAL A 337 10.46 -10.22 5.52
N HIS A 338 9.92 -9.14 6.10
CA HIS A 338 8.93 -9.16 7.18
C HIS A 338 7.50 -8.83 6.72
N LYS A 339 7.19 -9.07 5.44
CA LYS A 339 5.84 -8.87 4.87
C LYS A 339 4.77 -9.67 5.61
N TRP A 340 5.11 -10.88 6.03
CA TRP A 340 4.19 -11.76 6.74
C TRP A 340 3.80 -11.17 8.08
N GLU A 341 4.78 -10.73 8.88
CA GLU A 341 4.55 -10.13 10.19
C GLU A 341 3.77 -8.81 10.13
N LYS A 342 3.72 -8.17 8.95
CA LYS A 342 2.94 -6.96 8.69
C LYS A 342 1.55 -7.23 8.11
N SER A 343 1.20 -8.50 7.86
CA SER A 343 -0.05 -8.87 7.23
C SER A 343 -1.19 -8.96 8.25
N GLU A 344 -2.43 -8.76 7.78
CA GLU A 344 -3.62 -8.89 8.62
C GLU A 344 -3.78 -10.33 9.15
N GLU A 345 -3.34 -11.32 8.38
CA GLU A 345 -3.38 -12.72 8.76
C GLU A 345 -2.43 -13.01 9.94
N TYR A 346 -1.22 -12.44 9.95
CA TYR A 346 -0.34 -12.59 11.11
C TYR A 346 -0.94 -11.96 12.37
N ALA A 347 -1.52 -10.76 12.25
CA ALA A 347 -2.23 -10.12 13.35
C ALA A 347 -3.41 -10.99 13.86
N GLY A 348 -4.13 -11.67 12.96
CA GLY A 348 -5.18 -12.63 13.32
C GLY A 348 -4.66 -13.84 14.09
N LEU A 349 -3.46 -14.36 13.76
CA LEU A 349 -2.82 -15.44 14.51
C LEU A 349 -2.36 -14.99 15.91
N GLU A 350 -1.82 -13.78 16.02
CA GLU A 350 -1.47 -13.19 17.33
C GLU A 350 -2.72 -12.98 18.19
N GLU A 351 -3.81 -12.51 17.57
CA GLU A 351 -5.11 -12.37 18.24
C GLU A 351 -5.60 -13.73 18.76
N LEU A 352 -5.51 -14.80 17.95
CA LEU A 352 -5.88 -16.14 18.36
C LEU A 352 -5.08 -16.63 19.58
N GLU A 353 -3.76 -16.44 19.58
CA GLU A 353 -2.91 -16.82 20.72
C GLU A 353 -3.22 -16.01 21.98
N ARG A 354 -3.58 -14.73 21.83
CA ARG A 354 -4.06 -13.89 22.93
C ARG A 354 -5.40 -14.41 23.46
N LEU A 355 -6.36 -14.69 22.58
CA LEU A 355 -7.69 -15.17 22.96
C LEU A 355 -7.64 -16.57 23.59
N ARG A 356 -6.71 -17.43 23.16
CA ARG A 356 -6.48 -18.74 23.79
C ARG A 356 -6.16 -18.63 25.30
N LYS A 357 -5.52 -17.52 25.70
CA LYS A 357 -5.17 -17.22 27.10
C LYS A 357 -6.23 -16.38 27.82
N HIS A 358 -7.29 -15.96 27.13
CA HIS A 358 -8.31 -15.10 27.70
C HIS A 358 -9.10 -15.86 28.79
N PRO A 359 -9.37 -15.25 29.97
CA PRO A 359 -10.01 -15.95 31.09
C PRO A 359 -11.33 -16.64 30.74
N LYS A 360 -12.18 -16.00 29.92
CA LYS A 360 -13.46 -16.59 29.48
C LYS A 360 -13.26 -17.82 28.59
N VAL A 361 -12.33 -17.76 27.63
CA VAL A 361 -12.03 -18.87 26.72
C VAL A 361 -11.43 -20.05 27.48
N VAL A 362 -10.50 -19.78 28.39
CA VAL A 362 -9.89 -20.79 29.26
C VAL A 362 -10.95 -21.44 30.16
N LEU A 363 -11.81 -20.63 30.79
CA LEU A 363 -12.88 -21.11 31.66
C LEU A 363 -13.87 -22.00 30.88
N TYR A 364 -14.31 -21.53 29.72
CA TYR A 364 -15.23 -22.29 28.86
C TYR A 364 -14.60 -23.63 28.44
N ASN A 365 -13.38 -23.60 27.89
CA ASN A 365 -12.70 -24.82 27.45
C ASN A 365 -12.41 -25.80 28.59
N LYS A 366 -12.22 -25.31 29.83
CA LYS A 366 -12.04 -26.16 31.00
C LYS A 366 -13.32 -26.92 31.39
N TYR A 367 -14.49 -26.29 31.28
CA TYR A 367 -15.73 -26.82 31.85
C TYR A 367 -16.80 -27.25 30.84
N LYS A 368 -16.63 -26.96 29.54
CA LYS A 368 -17.63 -27.28 28.50
C LYS A 368 -18.03 -28.76 28.48
N ASP A 369 -17.08 -29.65 28.76
CA ASP A 369 -17.27 -31.11 28.78
C ASP A 369 -17.21 -31.70 30.21
N ALA A 370 -17.20 -30.84 31.25
CA ALA A 370 -17.04 -31.26 32.63
C ALA A 370 -18.38 -31.50 33.33
N ALA A 371 -18.39 -32.52 34.20
CA ALA A 371 -19.56 -32.89 35.02
C ALA A 371 -19.72 -32.02 36.29
N ASP A 372 -18.76 -31.13 36.58
CA ASP A 372 -18.76 -30.27 37.77
C ASP A 372 -20.07 -29.48 37.95
N PHE A 373 -20.70 -29.10 36.84
CA PHE A 373 -21.93 -28.32 36.84
C PHE A 373 -23.21 -29.16 36.75
N ASP A 374 -23.13 -30.49 36.74
CA ASP A 374 -24.28 -31.38 36.55
C ASP A 374 -25.37 -31.15 37.60
N PHE A 375 -24.98 -30.87 38.85
CA PHE A 375 -25.97 -30.52 39.87
C PHE A 375 -26.77 -29.26 39.49
N LEU A 376 -26.08 -28.20 39.07
CA LEU A 376 -26.69 -26.91 38.71
C LEU A 376 -27.47 -26.97 37.40
N LYS A 377 -27.05 -27.84 36.47
CA LYS A 377 -27.73 -28.11 35.20
C LYS A 377 -29.03 -28.88 35.41
N ASN A 378 -29.04 -29.86 36.33
CA ASN A 378 -30.15 -30.82 36.46
C ASN A 378 -31.13 -30.52 37.59
N TRP A 379 -30.74 -29.74 38.61
CA TRP A 379 -31.57 -29.48 39.79
C TRP A 379 -31.99 -28.02 39.88
N GLU A 380 -33.22 -27.79 40.35
CA GLU A 380 -33.71 -26.48 40.74
C GLU A 380 -34.23 -26.50 42.17
N VAL A 381 -34.17 -25.34 42.83
CA VAL A 381 -34.70 -25.16 44.18
C VAL A 381 -36.23 -25.14 44.08
N SER A 382 -36.89 -26.09 44.73
CA SER A 382 -38.35 -26.20 44.78
C SER A 382 -38.95 -25.62 46.08
N PHE A 383 -38.16 -25.59 47.14
CA PHE A 383 -38.47 -24.94 48.41
C PHE A 383 -37.18 -24.53 49.08
N ARG A 384 -37.17 -23.35 49.69
CA ARG A 384 -36.03 -22.87 50.48
C ARG A 384 -36.52 -21.88 51.54
N ASP A 385 -35.99 -22.03 52.74
CA ASP A 385 -36.08 -21.04 53.80
C ASP A 385 -34.71 -20.91 54.48
N THR A 386 -34.15 -19.71 54.43
CA THR A 386 -32.89 -19.32 55.10
C THR A 386 -33.13 -18.58 56.40
N PHE A 387 -34.39 -18.42 56.83
CA PHE A 387 -34.78 -17.74 58.05
C PHE A 387 -34.15 -16.35 58.21
N GLU A 388 -34.00 -15.58 57.14
CA GLU A 388 -33.43 -14.22 57.18
C GLU A 388 -34.39 -13.16 57.78
N GLY A 389 -35.68 -13.47 57.88
CA GLY A 389 -36.70 -12.60 58.48
C GLY A 389 -36.58 -12.46 60.01
N SER A 390 -37.38 -11.57 60.61
CA SER A 390 -37.46 -11.43 62.08
C SER A 390 -38.29 -12.52 62.76
N GLU A 391 -39.15 -13.21 61.99
CA GLU A 391 -40.07 -14.24 62.45
C GLU A 391 -40.19 -15.37 61.44
N VAL A 392 -40.76 -16.49 61.88
CA VAL A 392 -41.00 -17.64 61.00
C VAL A 392 -42.17 -17.33 60.09
N SER A 393 -41.96 -17.42 58.77
CA SER A 393 -42.97 -17.05 57.77
C SER A 393 -44.19 -17.98 57.82
N PRO A 394 -45.39 -17.48 58.16
CA PRO A 394 -46.62 -18.28 58.14
C PRO A 394 -47.08 -18.64 56.72
N ARG A 395 -46.46 -18.05 55.69
CA ARG A 395 -46.66 -18.45 54.29
C ARG A 395 -45.96 -19.77 53.96
N LEU A 396 -44.87 -20.07 54.67
CA LEU A 396 -44.07 -21.28 54.46
C LEU A 396 -44.37 -22.34 55.51
N TRP A 397 -44.70 -21.95 56.74
CA TRP A 397 -44.83 -22.87 57.87
C TRP A 397 -46.21 -22.79 58.53
N THR A 398 -46.80 -23.95 58.75
CA THR A 398 -47.97 -24.15 59.59
C THR A 398 -47.52 -24.69 60.95
N PHE A 399 -47.92 -24.05 62.05
CA PHE A 399 -47.58 -24.47 63.42
C PHE A 399 -48.50 -25.59 63.95
N ASN A 400 -48.77 -26.57 63.09
CA ASN A 400 -49.67 -27.68 63.38
C ASN A 400 -49.32 -28.93 62.55
N THR A 401 -49.79 -30.09 62.99
CA THR A 401 -49.64 -31.34 62.21
C THR A 401 -50.76 -31.45 61.18
N LEU A 402 -50.56 -32.25 60.13
CA LEU A 402 -51.55 -32.40 59.05
C LEU A 402 -52.97 -32.71 59.56
N TRP A 403 -53.08 -33.71 60.44
CA TRP A 403 -54.38 -34.16 60.94
C TRP A 403 -54.97 -33.25 62.01
N ALA A 404 -54.12 -32.62 62.83
CA ALA A 404 -54.57 -31.58 63.75
C ALA A 404 -55.15 -30.38 63.01
N GLU A 405 -54.53 -29.99 61.89
CA GLU A 405 -55.00 -28.89 61.05
C GLU A 405 -56.30 -29.25 60.31
N ARG A 406 -56.35 -30.43 59.67
CA ARG A 406 -57.49 -30.84 58.85
C ARG A 406 -58.74 -31.22 59.66
N LEU A 407 -58.59 -31.86 60.83
CA LEU A 407 -59.72 -32.41 61.58
C LEU A 407 -60.07 -31.62 62.83
N LEU A 408 -59.07 -31.22 63.61
CA LEU A 408 -59.29 -30.65 64.93
C LEU A 408 -59.34 -29.11 64.91
N GLN A 409 -58.69 -28.48 63.94
CA GLN A 409 -58.40 -27.03 63.91
C GLN A 409 -57.79 -26.52 65.23
N ASP A 410 -57.11 -27.40 65.94
CA ASP A 410 -56.44 -27.14 67.19
C ASP A 410 -55.25 -28.08 67.34
N ARG A 411 -54.33 -27.73 68.23
CA ARG A 411 -53.12 -28.51 68.47
C ARG A 411 -53.35 -29.53 69.56
N TYR A 412 -52.62 -30.63 69.50
CA TYR A 412 -52.62 -31.63 70.54
C TYR A 412 -51.25 -32.30 70.65
N SER A 413 -50.93 -32.77 71.85
CA SER A 413 -49.74 -33.56 72.15
C SER A 413 -50.10 -35.05 72.22
N GLN A 414 -49.14 -35.94 72.01
CA GLN A 414 -49.38 -37.38 72.09
C GLN A 414 -49.41 -37.85 73.55
N GLN A 415 -49.97 -39.04 73.78
CA GLN A 415 -49.87 -39.68 75.09
C GLN A 415 -48.40 -39.87 75.48
N GLY A 416 -48.02 -39.34 76.65
CA GLY A 416 -46.63 -39.38 77.16
C GLY A 416 -45.81 -38.11 76.91
N ASP A 417 -46.26 -37.23 76.00
CA ASP A 417 -45.66 -35.92 75.81
C ASP A 417 -45.90 -35.03 77.05
N LEU A 418 -44.87 -34.34 77.52
CA LEU A 418 -44.94 -33.47 78.71
C LEU A 418 -45.16 -31.99 78.37
N GLN A 419 -45.22 -31.65 77.08
CA GLN A 419 -45.39 -30.29 76.56
C GLN A 419 -46.74 -30.05 75.91
N GLY A 420 -47.24 -28.81 76.01
CA GLY A 420 -48.31 -28.28 75.15
C GLY A 420 -47.74 -27.47 73.98
N TYR A 421 -48.37 -27.52 72.81
CA TYR A 421 -47.96 -26.73 71.65
C TYR A 421 -48.59 -25.34 71.64
N THR A 422 -47.79 -24.32 71.39
CA THR A 422 -48.20 -22.91 71.55
C THR A 422 -48.64 -22.22 70.25
N GLY A 423 -48.54 -22.92 69.12
CA GLY A 423 -48.93 -22.38 67.82
C GLY A 423 -47.91 -21.41 67.25
N GLY A 424 -46.62 -21.64 67.51
CA GLY A 424 -45.51 -20.87 66.97
C GLY A 424 -44.90 -19.85 67.94
N LYS A 425 -45.45 -19.66 69.15
CA LYS A 425 -44.87 -18.72 70.14
C LYS A 425 -43.52 -19.18 70.69
N ASN A 426 -43.21 -20.47 70.54
CA ASN A 426 -41.92 -21.05 70.85
C ASN A 426 -41.02 -21.20 69.62
N CYS A 427 -41.48 -20.79 68.44
CA CYS A 427 -40.66 -20.68 67.24
C CYS A 427 -40.17 -19.25 67.09
N MET A 428 -38.84 -19.06 67.03
CA MET A 428 -38.27 -17.74 66.80
C MET A 428 -37.10 -17.79 65.84
N VAL A 429 -36.84 -16.66 65.20
CA VAL A 429 -35.65 -16.50 64.38
C VAL A 429 -34.60 -15.74 65.18
N ARG A 430 -33.41 -16.32 65.33
CA ARG A 430 -32.25 -15.69 65.98
C ARG A 430 -31.03 -15.77 65.08
N HIS A 431 -30.47 -14.61 64.73
CA HIS A 431 -29.28 -14.51 63.89
C HIS A 431 -29.41 -15.28 62.56
N GLY A 432 -30.57 -15.19 61.90
CA GLY A 432 -30.83 -15.89 60.64
C GLY A 432 -31.11 -17.38 60.80
N LYS A 433 -31.52 -17.85 61.99
CA LYS A 433 -31.73 -19.28 62.28
C LYS A 433 -33.05 -19.50 62.99
N LEU A 434 -33.79 -20.51 62.57
CA LEU A 434 -34.95 -21.01 63.31
C LEU A 434 -34.49 -21.66 64.62
N VAL A 435 -35.15 -21.30 65.72
CA VAL A 435 -35.00 -21.94 67.02
C VAL A 435 -36.39 -22.35 67.52
N VAL A 436 -36.65 -23.65 67.58
CA VAL A 436 -37.83 -24.18 68.27
C VAL A 436 -37.48 -24.38 69.74
N GLN A 437 -38.11 -23.61 70.62
CA GLN A 437 -37.80 -23.58 72.04
C GLN A 437 -38.67 -24.52 72.86
N VAL A 438 -38.05 -25.15 73.85
CA VAL A 438 -38.74 -25.81 74.95
C VAL A 438 -38.59 -24.94 76.19
N LYS A 439 -39.69 -24.58 76.85
CA LYS A 439 -39.71 -23.73 78.05
C LYS A 439 -40.44 -24.44 79.20
N LYS A 440 -40.05 -24.14 80.44
CA LYS A 440 -40.82 -24.52 81.64
C LYS A 440 -41.91 -23.48 81.86
N GLU A 441 -43.12 -23.79 81.45
CA GLU A 441 -44.29 -22.95 81.70
C GLU A 441 -45.56 -23.80 81.67
N LYS A 442 -46.55 -23.42 82.49
CA LYS A 442 -47.86 -24.06 82.48
C LYS A 442 -48.57 -23.70 81.18
N THR A 443 -48.93 -24.71 80.40
CA THR A 443 -49.61 -24.54 79.11
C THR A 443 -50.84 -25.44 79.07
N ALA A 444 -52.02 -24.85 78.97
CA ALA A 444 -53.24 -25.60 78.70
C ALA A 444 -53.24 -26.09 77.24
N GLY A 445 -53.61 -27.35 77.02
CA GLY A 445 -53.70 -27.95 75.70
C GLY A 445 -54.55 -29.22 75.69
N LYS A 446 -54.43 -29.99 74.60
CA LYS A 446 -55.10 -31.28 74.46
C LYS A 446 -54.06 -32.39 74.34
N GLN A 447 -54.35 -33.55 74.91
CA GLN A 447 -53.60 -34.78 74.70
C GLN A 447 -54.46 -35.78 73.95
N TRP A 448 -53.92 -36.37 72.88
CA TRP A 448 -54.57 -37.50 72.21
C TRP A 448 -54.27 -38.80 72.97
N GLN A 449 -55.32 -39.48 73.39
CA GLN A 449 -55.26 -40.78 74.05
C GLN A 449 -56.04 -41.80 73.22
N PRO A 450 -55.45 -42.93 72.78
CA PRO A 450 -56.11 -43.87 71.87
C PRO A 450 -57.48 -44.40 72.33
N THR A 451 -57.70 -44.50 73.64
CA THR A 451 -58.94 -45.05 74.22
C THR A 451 -60.02 -44.01 74.52
N VAL A 452 -59.66 -42.72 74.63
CA VAL A 452 -60.58 -41.65 75.10
C VAL A 452 -60.71 -40.50 74.09
N GLY A 453 -59.79 -40.40 73.14
CA GLY A 453 -59.72 -39.30 72.19
C GLY A 453 -58.93 -38.10 72.73
N PHE A 454 -59.37 -36.88 72.41
CA PHE A 454 -58.71 -35.64 72.84
C PHE A 454 -59.15 -35.22 74.25
N VAL A 455 -58.22 -35.19 75.20
CA VAL A 455 -58.47 -34.82 76.59
C VAL A 455 -57.77 -33.49 76.92
N PRO A 456 -58.44 -32.51 77.55
CA PRO A 456 -57.78 -31.29 78.04
C PRO A 456 -56.75 -31.62 79.13
N VAL A 457 -55.54 -31.08 79.01
CA VAL A 457 -54.42 -31.32 79.94
C VAL A 457 -53.67 -30.01 80.17
N ASP A 458 -53.28 -29.76 81.42
CA ASP A 458 -52.31 -28.73 81.78
C ASP A 458 -50.90 -29.32 81.74
N PHE A 459 -50.12 -28.90 80.73
CA PHE A 459 -48.75 -29.34 80.56
C PHE A 459 -47.79 -28.50 81.39
N GLY A 460 -46.74 -29.13 81.92
CA GLY A 460 -45.68 -28.45 82.69
C GLY A 460 -44.61 -27.79 81.81
N TYR A 461 -44.65 -28.03 80.51
CA TYR A 461 -43.74 -27.49 79.51
C TYR A 461 -44.51 -26.96 78.31
N SER A 462 -43.86 -26.08 77.55
CA SER A 462 -44.32 -25.67 76.24
C SER A 462 -43.28 -25.97 75.17
N SER A 463 -43.75 -26.29 73.97
CA SER A 463 -42.91 -26.36 72.77
C SER A 463 -43.72 -26.03 71.52
N ASP A 464 -43.15 -26.31 70.35
CA ASP A 464 -43.84 -26.17 69.07
C ASP A 464 -43.37 -27.21 68.06
N LEU A 465 -44.15 -27.29 67.00
CA LEU A 465 -43.84 -27.98 65.78
C LEU A 465 -44.17 -27.07 64.60
N LEU A 466 -43.55 -27.35 63.47
CA LEU A 466 -43.76 -26.65 62.22
C LEU A 466 -43.87 -27.69 61.10
N SER A 467 -44.76 -27.44 60.15
CA SER A 467 -44.90 -28.27 58.97
C SER A 467 -45.13 -27.42 57.72
N THR A 468 -44.82 -27.97 56.55
CA THR A 468 -45.06 -27.30 55.27
C THR A 468 -46.39 -27.72 54.63
N ILE A 469 -47.33 -28.26 55.41
CA ILE A 469 -48.56 -28.91 54.90
C ILE A 469 -49.41 -28.03 53.97
N ASN A 470 -49.39 -26.71 54.14
CA ASN A 470 -50.16 -25.78 53.31
C ASN A 470 -49.33 -25.10 52.22
N SER A 471 -48.00 -25.27 52.23
CA SER A 471 -47.07 -24.48 51.40
C SER A 471 -46.23 -25.33 50.45
N PHE A 472 -45.83 -26.53 50.86
CA PHE A 472 -44.89 -27.35 50.10
C PHE A 472 -45.08 -28.84 50.33
N TRP A 473 -45.27 -29.54 49.21
CA TRP A 473 -45.26 -30.99 49.08
C TRP A 473 -44.40 -31.34 47.86
N GLN A 474 -43.62 -32.41 47.95
CA GLN A 474 -42.80 -32.85 46.82
C GLN A 474 -42.75 -34.36 46.69
N LYS A 475 -42.86 -34.82 45.45
CA LYS A 475 -42.54 -36.19 45.04
C LYS A 475 -41.11 -36.24 44.50
N GLU A 476 -40.32 -37.17 45.00
CA GLU A 476 -38.90 -37.37 44.67
C GLU A 476 -38.01 -36.14 44.90
N GLY A 477 -36.72 -36.27 44.64
CA GLY A 477 -35.75 -35.19 44.75
C GLY A 477 -34.98 -35.15 46.05
N ILE A 478 -34.44 -33.99 46.40
CA ILE A 478 -33.50 -33.83 47.50
C ILE A 478 -34.13 -32.95 48.57
N PHE A 479 -34.06 -33.40 49.82
CA PHE A 479 -34.46 -32.66 51.01
C PHE A 479 -33.22 -32.49 51.87
N GLU A 480 -32.80 -31.25 52.13
CA GLU A 480 -31.60 -30.95 52.89
C GLU A 480 -31.87 -29.86 53.91
N ALA A 481 -31.32 -30.04 55.11
CA ALA A 481 -31.39 -29.07 56.18
C ALA A 481 -30.04 -28.93 56.87
N LYS A 482 -29.63 -27.70 57.15
CA LYS A 482 -28.45 -27.41 57.98
C LYS A 482 -28.88 -27.23 59.43
N ILE A 483 -28.59 -28.22 60.26
CA ILE A 483 -29.10 -28.29 61.63
C ILE A 483 -27.94 -28.44 62.61
N LYS A 484 -28.03 -27.77 63.76
CA LYS A 484 -27.09 -27.95 64.86
C LYS A 484 -27.37 -29.26 65.58
N PHE A 485 -26.43 -30.19 65.52
CA PHE A 485 -26.54 -31.45 66.26
C PHE A 485 -26.25 -31.22 67.74
N SER A 486 -27.29 -31.13 68.57
CA SER A 486 -27.19 -30.91 70.02
C SER A 486 -28.22 -31.76 70.78
N PRO A 487 -28.02 -33.09 70.90
CA PRO A 487 -29.00 -33.98 71.52
C PRO A 487 -29.13 -33.73 73.04
N PHE A 488 -30.37 -33.72 73.53
CA PHE A 488 -30.72 -33.70 74.95
C PHE A 488 -31.55 -34.95 75.28
N ARG A 489 -31.24 -35.68 76.36
CA ARG A 489 -31.94 -36.95 76.64
C ARG A 489 -33.43 -36.76 76.95
N GLU A 490 -33.81 -35.58 77.41
CA GLU A 490 -35.15 -35.25 77.85
C GLU A 490 -36.05 -34.74 76.72
N VAL A 491 -35.46 -34.38 75.56
CA VAL A 491 -36.19 -33.82 74.42
C VAL A 491 -35.82 -34.52 73.13
N VAL A 492 -36.83 -34.95 72.38
CA VAL A 492 -36.69 -35.43 71.01
C VAL A 492 -36.92 -34.26 70.06
N SER A 493 -35.86 -33.82 69.39
CA SER A 493 -35.96 -32.89 68.27
C SER A 493 -35.86 -33.65 66.95
N SER A 494 -36.78 -33.41 66.03
CA SER A 494 -36.83 -34.12 64.76
C SER A 494 -37.04 -33.21 63.57
N CYS A 495 -36.39 -33.55 62.45
CA CYS A 495 -36.67 -33.06 61.11
C CYS A 495 -37.01 -34.26 60.23
N HIS A 496 -38.23 -34.31 59.72
CA HIS A 496 -38.74 -35.50 59.04
C HIS A 496 -39.78 -35.14 57.97
N LEU A 497 -40.02 -36.09 57.07
CA LEU A 497 -41.02 -35.98 56.01
C LEU A 497 -42.18 -36.93 56.30
N LEU A 498 -43.41 -36.45 56.06
CA LEU A 498 -44.65 -37.22 56.18
C LEU A 498 -45.50 -37.04 54.92
N GLY A 499 -46.19 -38.11 54.54
CA GLY A 499 -47.19 -38.06 53.48
C GLY A 499 -48.55 -37.71 54.09
N GLU A 500 -49.62 -38.02 53.38
CA GLU A 500 -50.95 -37.97 54.00
C GLU A 500 -51.08 -39.00 55.13
N GLU A 501 -50.50 -40.18 54.91
CA GLU A 501 -50.37 -41.22 55.93
C GLU A 501 -49.16 -40.95 56.86
N PRO A 502 -49.29 -41.24 58.16
CA PRO A 502 -48.20 -41.03 59.13
C PRO A 502 -47.04 -42.02 58.98
N SER A 503 -47.18 -43.05 58.12
CA SER A 503 -46.15 -44.05 57.84
C SER A 503 -46.07 -44.30 56.32
N PRO A 504 -44.86 -44.37 55.72
CA PRO A 504 -43.56 -44.26 56.38
C PRO A 504 -43.18 -42.81 56.69
N GLN A 505 -42.56 -42.59 57.86
CA GLN A 505 -41.92 -41.34 58.20
C GLN A 505 -40.45 -41.35 57.77
N ILE A 506 -40.07 -40.44 56.87
CA ILE A 506 -38.70 -40.31 56.38
C ILE A 506 -37.95 -39.32 57.27
N THR A 507 -37.07 -39.81 58.12
CA THR A 507 -36.41 -39.00 59.14
C THR A 507 -35.05 -38.50 58.65
N LEU A 508 -34.95 -37.19 58.37
CA LEU A 508 -33.68 -36.53 58.05
C LEU A 508 -32.78 -36.49 59.30
N LEU A 509 -33.37 -36.17 60.45
CA LEU A 509 -32.68 -36.12 61.74
C LEU A 509 -33.66 -36.41 62.86
N GLU A 510 -33.29 -37.29 63.78
CA GLU A 510 -33.84 -37.37 65.12
C GLU A 510 -32.67 -37.26 66.11
N MET A 511 -32.79 -36.38 67.11
CA MET A 511 -31.81 -36.23 68.17
C MET A 511 -32.49 -36.06 69.53
N GLY A 512 -32.00 -36.78 70.52
CA GLY A 512 -32.55 -36.80 71.87
C GLY A 512 -32.05 -38.02 72.67
N PRO A 513 -32.94 -38.79 73.33
CA PRO A 513 -32.57 -40.09 73.90
C PRO A 513 -31.93 -41.01 72.85
N GLU A 514 -32.57 -41.10 71.68
CA GLU A 514 -32.02 -41.70 70.47
C GLU A 514 -31.48 -40.62 69.53
N CYS A 515 -30.49 -40.99 68.72
CA CYS A 515 -29.91 -40.09 67.71
C CYS A 515 -29.77 -40.87 66.43
N ARG A 516 -30.63 -40.65 65.44
CA ARG A 516 -30.76 -41.51 64.26
C ARG A 516 -31.28 -40.81 63.01
N MET A 517 -31.06 -41.43 61.86
CA MET A 517 -31.57 -41.04 60.54
C MET A 517 -32.07 -42.31 59.84
N GLY A 518 -33.14 -42.22 59.05
CA GLY A 518 -33.70 -43.40 58.38
C GLY A 518 -35.21 -43.33 58.23
N VAL A 519 -35.85 -44.50 58.21
CA VAL A 519 -37.29 -44.64 57.98
C VAL A 519 -37.93 -45.27 59.21
N LEU A 520 -38.99 -44.64 59.69
CA LEU A 520 -39.89 -45.20 60.69
C LEU A 520 -41.15 -45.69 59.97
N SER A 521 -41.46 -46.98 60.10
CA SER A 521 -42.62 -47.60 59.45
C SER A 521 -43.48 -48.33 60.48
N MET A 522 -44.79 -48.28 60.29
CA MET A 522 -45.73 -49.15 60.99
C MET A 522 -45.81 -50.47 60.23
N VAL A 523 -45.53 -51.59 60.91
CA VAL A 523 -45.73 -52.94 60.35
C VAL A 523 -47.11 -53.48 60.77
N ASP A 524 -47.62 -54.51 60.08
CA ASP A 524 -48.96 -55.08 60.29
C ASP A 524 -49.27 -55.47 61.75
N SER A 525 -48.25 -55.73 62.56
CA SER A 525 -48.38 -55.98 64.00
C SER A 525 -48.74 -54.75 64.85
N GLY A 526 -48.91 -53.58 64.24
CA GLY A 526 -49.19 -52.30 64.91
C GLY A 526 -48.00 -51.69 65.63
N LYS A 527 -46.80 -52.31 65.54
CA LYS A 527 -45.58 -51.81 66.18
C LYS A 527 -44.75 -50.92 65.23
N PRO A 528 -44.20 -49.80 65.72
CA PRO A 528 -43.27 -49.00 64.93
C PRO A 528 -41.91 -49.70 64.80
N VAL A 529 -41.39 -49.76 63.57
CA VAL A 529 -40.06 -50.30 63.25
C VAL A 529 -39.22 -49.22 62.61
N PHE A 530 -38.02 -48.98 63.17
CA PHE A 530 -37.07 -48.02 62.63
C PHE A 530 -35.97 -48.73 61.83
N LYS A 531 -35.84 -48.41 60.56
CA LYS A 531 -34.76 -48.87 59.69
C LYS A 531 -33.86 -47.70 59.33
N GLY A 532 -32.64 -47.68 59.86
CA GLY A 532 -31.74 -46.54 59.67
C GLY A 532 -30.38 -46.70 60.29
N ILE A 533 -29.73 -45.55 60.53
CA ILE A 533 -28.40 -45.44 61.11
C ILE A 533 -28.42 -44.57 62.37
N GLY A 534 -27.70 -45.01 63.41
CA GLY A 534 -27.47 -44.19 64.61
C GLY A 534 -26.35 -43.17 64.40
N ILE A 535 -26.57 -41.93 64.82
CA ILE A 535 -25.67 -40.78 64.62
C ILE A 535 -25.17 -40.16 65.95
N LYS A 536 -25.36 -40.84 67.08
CA LYS A 536 -24.95 -40.38 68.42
C LYS A 536 -23.46 -39.99 68.55
N ASN A 537 -22.62 -40.49 67.64
CA ASN A 537 -21.17 -40.22 67.61
C ASN A 537 -20.79 -38.92 66.89
N LEU A 538 -21.75 -38.20 66.30
CA LEU A 538 -21.50 -36.88 65.75
C LEU A 538 -21.06 -35.93 66.87
N LYS A 539 -20.09 -35.06 66.59
CA LYS A 539 -19.64 -34.06 67.58
C LYS A 539 -20.78 -33.08 67.88
N PRO A 540 -21.26 -32.99 69.14
CA PRO A 540 -22.34 -32.07 69.51
C PRO A 540 -21.95 -30.59 69.36
N GLY A 541 -22.95 -29.72 69.25
CA GLY A 541 -22.79 -28.27 69.15
C GLY A 541 -22.37 -27.77 67.76
N LYS A 542 -22.18 -28.67 66.79
CA LYS A 542 -21.81 -28.33 65.41
C LYS A 542 -23.00 -28.41 64.46
N PHE A 543 -22.98 -27.58 63.42
CA PHE A 543 -23.91 -27.68 62.30
C PHE A 543 -23.46 -28.74 61.30
N TYR A 544 -24.42 -29.52 60.81
CA TYR A 544 -24.23 -30.51 59.75
C TYR A 544 -25.34 -30.36 58.70
N LEU A 545 -25.03 -30.71 57.46
CA LEU A 545 -25.99 -30.82 56.37
C LEU A 545 -26.61 -32.21 56.41
N PHE A 546 -27.84 -32.31 56.89
CA PHE A 546 -28.61 -33.56 56.88
C PHE A 546 -29.45 -33.61 55.61
N ARG A 547 -29.18 -34.60 54.76
CA ARG A 547 -29.80 -34.72 53.44
C ARG A 547 -30.43 -36.09 53.25
N VAL A 548 -31.58 -36.10 52.59
CA VAL A 548 -32.20 -37.28 51.99
C VAL A 548 -32.37 -37.05 50.50
N GLU A 549 -31.89 -37.97 49.68
CA GLU A 549 -32.10 -38.02 48.24
C GLU A 549 -33.06 -39.16 47.94
N TRP A 550 -34.19 -38.84 47.30
CA TRP A 550 -35.25 -39.76 46.94
C TRP A 550 -35.38 -39.85 45.41
N GLU A 551 -35.20 -41.05 44.88
CA GLU A 551 -35.33 -41.35 43.45
C GLU A 551 -36.04 -42.70 43.26
N GLY A 552 -37.27 -42.68 42.73
CA GLY A 552 -38.13 -43.86 42.65
C GLY A 552 -38.32 -44.58 43.99
N SER A 553 -37.85 -45.82 44.11
CA SER A 553 -37.90 -46.60 45.36
C SER A 553 -36.69 -46.37 46.28
N ARG A 554 -35.65 -45.68 45.81
CA ARG A 554 -34.37 -45.55 46.50
C ARG A 554 -34.32 -44.28 47.33
N PHE A 555 -33.86 -44.41 48.57
CA PHE A 555 -33.61 -43.30 49.47
C PHE A 555 -32.17 -43.37 49.98
N THR A 556 -31.46 -42.25 49.90
CA THR A 556 -30.06 -42.13 50.30
C THR A 556 -29.90 -40.99 51.30
N TRP A 557 -29.38 -41.29 52.49
CA TRP A 557 -29.08 -40.30 53.52
C TRP A 557 -27.62 -39.89 53.45
N LYS A 558 -27.38 -38.58 53.47
CA LYS A 558 -26.05 -38.00 53.52
C LYS A 558 -25.92 -37.07 54.73
N ILE A 559 -24.70 -37.02 55.27
CA ILE A 559 -24.27 -35.99 56.21
C ILE A 559 -23.11 -35.28 55.55
N ASN A 560 -23.22 -33.97 55.33
CA ASN A 560 -22.16 -33.16 54.69
C ASN A 560 -21.66 -33.82 53.38
N ASP A 561 -22.59 -34.13 52.47
CA ASP A 561 -22.35 -34.82 51.19
C ASP A 561 -21.83 -36.26 51.26
N GLN A 562 -21.51 -36.79 52.45
CA GLN A 562 -21.09 -38.17 52.62
C GLN A 562 -22.29 -39.10 52.79
N VAL A 563 -22.43 -40.12 51.94
CA VAL A 563 -23.44 -41.17 52.08
C VAL A 563 -23.21 -41.96 53.36
N VAL A 564 -24.22 -41.98 54.24
CA VAL A 564 -24.18 -42.68 55.53
C VAL A 564 -25.14 -43.87 55.58
N PHE A 565 -26.28 -43.80 54.88
CA PHE A 565 -27.28 -44.86 54.87
C PHE A 565 -28.07 -44.85 53.57
N GLU A 566 -28.52 -46.02 53.12
CA GLU A 566 -29.32 -46.19 51.92
C GLU A 566 -30.34 -47.30 52.16
N THR A 567 -31.56 -47.13 51.65
CA THR A 567 -32.59 -48.18 51.66
C THR A 567 -33.52 -48.02 50.48
N HIS A 568 -34.24 -49.11 50.18
CA HIS A 568 -35.38 -49.10 49.27
C HIS A 568 -36.69 -49.14 50.05
N LEU A 569 -37.68 -48.39 49.58
CA LEU A 569 -39.07 -48.43 50.03
C LEU A 569 -39.96 -48.87 48.87
N THR A 570 -40.94 -49.71 49.14
CA THR A 570 -41.95 -50.12 48.16
C THR A 570 -42.73 -48.89 47.74
N LYS A 571 -42.63 -48.50 46.45
CA LYS A 571 -43.15 -47.28 45.81
C LYS A 571 -43.88 -46.31 46.76
N PRO A 572 -43.20 -45.32 47.36
CA PRO A 572 -43.88 -44.21 48.01
C PRO A 572 -44.52 -43.36 46.91
N ASP A 573 -45.77 -43.66 46.54
CA ASP A 573 -46.41 -42.98 45.42
C ASP A 573 -46.92 -41.57 45.77
N ALA A 574 -46.96 -41.23 47.06
CA ALA A 574 -47.40 -39.95 47.59
C ALA A 574 -46.24 -38.95 47.78
N ALA A 575 -46.54 -37.67 47.57
CA ALA A 575 -45.63 -36.58 47.91
C ALA A 575 -45.47 -36.47 49.44
N PHE A 576 -44.33 -35.97 49.90
CA PHE A 576 -44.11 -35.68 51.32
C PHE A 576 -44.05 -34.17 51.59
N HIS A 577 -44.47 -33.78 52.79
CA HIS A 577 -44.24 -32.45 53.37
C HIS A 577 -43.19 -32.52 54.48
N LEU A 578 -42.53 -31.40 54.76
CA LEU A 578 -41.54 -31.26 55.82
C LEU A 578 -42.21 -31.04 57.18
N ASN A 579 -41.55 -31.52 58.23
CA ASN A 579 -41.92 -31.34 59.63
C ASN A 579 -40.68 -31.10 60.48
N LEU A 580 -40.80 -30.18 61.43
CA LEU A 580 -39.86 -29.92 62.51
C LEU A 580 -40.61 -29.98 63.83
N ALA A 581 -40.10 -30.70 64.82
CA ALA A 581 -40.75 -30.77 66.13
C ALA A 581 -39.74 -30.88 67.26
N SER A 582 -40.12 -30.40 68.45
CA SER A 582 -39.43 -30.70 69.70
C SER A 582 -40.42 -31.23 70.73
N VAL A 583 -40.17 -32.43 71.22
CA VAL A 583 -41.07 -33.19 72.11
C VAL A 583 -40.38 -33.45 73.42
N VAL A 584 -41.03 -33.17 74.55
CA VAL A 584 -40.51 -33.38 75.90
C VAL A 584 -40.95 -34.76 76.37
N VAL A 585 -39.97 -35.65 76.57
CA VAL A 585 -40.21 -37.07 76.90
C VAL A 585 -39.87 -37.42 78.35
N SER A 586 -39.19 -36.52 79.07
CA SER A 586 -38.94 -36.65 80.51
C SER A 586 -38.72 -35.28 81.16
N GLU A 587 -38.78 -35.22 82.49
CA GLU A 587 -38.56 -33.97 83.23
C GLU A 587 -37.17 -33.36 82.96
N ILE A 588 -37.14 -32.04 82.79
CA ILE A 588 -35.95 -31.27 82.45
C ILE A 588 -35.53 -30.41 83.65
N ALA A 589 -34.26 -30.49 84.03
CA ALA A 589 -33.71 -29.63 85.07
C ALA A 589 -33.78 -28.15 84.66
N ALA A 590 -34.25 -27.27 85.56
CA ALA A 590 -34.46 -25.85 85.27
C ALA A 590 -33.22 -25.13 84.74
N SER A 591 -32.01 -25.54 85.16
CA SER A 591 -30.73 -24.97 84.69
C SER A 591 -30.41 -25.22 83.21
N ARG A 592 -31.12 -26.15 82.55
CA ARG A 592 -30.93 -26.48 81.14
C ARG A 592 -31.94 -25.80 80.21
N LEU A 593 -32.90 -25.07 80.76
CA LEU A 593 -33.96 -24.39 80.00
C LEU A 593 -33.64 -22.91 79.77
N PRO A 594 -34.09 -22.31 78.66
CA PRO A 594 -34.79 -22.95 77.54
C PRO A 594 -33.83 -23.79 76.67
N MET A 595 -34.32 -24.92 76.15
CA MET A 595 -33.58 -25.71 75.16
C MET A 595 -34.04 -25.33 73.76
N GLY A 596 -33.12 -25.33 72.79
CA GLY A 596 -33.40 -24.88 71.42
C GLY A 596 -33.03 -25.92 70.38
N PHE A 597 -33.96 -26.18 69.46
CA PHE A 597 -33.69 -26.90 68.22
C PHE A 597 -33.33 -25.90 67.11
N GLU A 598 -32.04 -25.75 66.84
CA GLU A 598 -31.48 -24.74 65.94
C GLU A 598 -31.33 -25.26 64.50
N THR A 599 -32.03 -24.64 63.56
CA THR A 599 -31.95 -24.88 62.11
C THR A 599 -31.50 -23.62 61.38
N ASP A 600 -30.41 -23.71 60.61
CA ASP A 600 -29.82 -22.59 59.87
C ASP A 600 -30.58 -22.32 58.57
N TRP A 601 -30.84 -23.35 57.77
CA TRP A 601 -31.67 -23.26 56.57
C TRP A 601 -32.22 -24.64 56.19
N ILE A 602 -33.27 -24.62 55.37
CA ILE A 602 -33.82 -25.80 54.70
C ILE A 602 -33.88 -25.51 53.20
N SER A 603 -33.50 -26.50 52.39
CA SER A 603 -33.57 -26.42 50.93
C SER A 603 -33.97 -27.76 50.35
N CYS A 604 -34.98 -27.73 49.49
CA CYS A 604 -35.43 -28.86 48.70
C CYS A 604 -35.13 -28.59 47.23
N TYR A 605 -34.79 -29.66 46.52
CA TYR A 605 -34.50 -29.61 45.11
C TYR A 605 -35.32 -30.66 44.38
N ARG A 606 -35.80 -30.29 43.19
CA ARG A 606 -36.39 -31.23 42.23
C ARG A 606 -35.58 -31.21 40.95
N ARG A 607 -35.65 -32.31 40.18
CA ARG A 607 -35.06 -32.33 38.85
C ARG A 607 -35.78 -31.30 37.98
N LYS A 608 -35.03 -30.51 37.21
CA LYS A 608 -35.59 -29.60 36.20
C LYS A 608 -36.33 -30.44 35.17
N THR A 609 -37.55 -30.02 34.84
CA THR A 609 -38.27 -30.58 33.70
C THR A 609 -37.56 -30.11 32.44
N VAL A 610 -37.05 -31.05 31.64
CA VAL A 610 -36.42 -30.78 30.33
C VAL A 610 -37.46 -30.27 29.35
#